data_AF-A0A842ZR62-F1
#
_entry.id   AF-A0A842ZR62-F1
#
_cell.length_a   1.000
_cell.length_b   1.000
_cell.length_c   1.000
_cell.angle_alpha   90.00
_cell.angle_beta   90.00
_cell.angle_gamma   90.00
#
_symmetry.space_group_name_H-M   'P 1'
#
loop_
_entity.id
_entity.type
_entity.pdbx_description
1 polymer ?
#
loop_
_entity_poly.entity_id
_entity_poly.type
_entity_poly.pdbx_seq_one_letter_code
_entity_poly.pdbx_strand_id
1 'polypeptide(L)'
;MKTNKYVKAVVSLVVLFVLLIASAQAMNTSIVNKTNKTMESRGWYWKPSYPNYSPQGLPDFDQKQDRWKKISPGPNGIIDSTVAGDDVFNIAENCIAPGLDCYLNSTATGDDVEEWAFCGPVAVANCFWWFDSKFADPAGTPGDGQDQFTLIQDYGAGDDHAKVNVPLLIENLARAMNTTGKGTTYINDMQTAISDWFTTTGLTDKFTVQTYDRPTFSFIESEIERSQNVILLLGSYDYIIGPLMIDQSQILGSIAELCKIATWTDYQEFVPTATRLDAIQIRLTMVGTPCNVQINVYNAPSPSPPIGTIIMNPGALGGPTWVEFIFPTGIPLTPGSLYYFDVVQTLSGNHYSWYYDVGNPYPPGQGWMRGVPSDPYGYPFDWTFKTEYYNPPPYSEKREGHYVTCAGVNSEEFKIAFSDPTLDVANPSPNDHNDATNVSHDIYNVSVGSPKPDINCEWWLSDYQADFNYTVVEQAVVICPVPDTTKPTIEITKPINALYFMNIEIFALKSPLIIGKIDVNVTATDNDSGIDRVEFYTDEQLKETDTTAPYGWTWSERAFFTYTIKVVAYDKEGNSAFKELDVLKFF
;
A
#
# COMPACT_ATOMS: atom_id res chain seq x y z
N MET A 1 -89.50 -15.60 5.99
CA MET A 1 -88.34 -16.35 6.54
C MET A 1 -88.00 -17.56 5.66
N LYS A 2 -87.31 -17.39 4.52
CA LYS A 2 -86.74 -18.50 3.72
C LYS A 2 -85.60 -17.99 2.82
N THR A 3 -84.45 -17.66 3.39
CA THR A 3 -83.24 -17.27 2.63
C THR A 3 -81.92 -17.69 3.29
N ASN A 4 -81.97 -18.56 4.32
CA ASN A 4 -80.80 -18.93 5.13
C ASN A 4 -80.49 -20.45 5.12
N LYS A 5 -80.84 -21.16 4.04
CA LYS A 5 -80.53 -22.59 3.87
C LYS A 5 -79.56 -22.90 2.71
N TYR A 6 -79.35 -21.98 1.77
CA TYR A 6 -78.49 -22.21 0.61
C TYR A 6 -77.03 -21.74 0.81
N VAL A 7 -76.77 -20.75 1.67
CA VAL A 7 -75.40 -20.25 1.94
C VAL A 7 -74.60 -21.21 2.83
N LYS A 8 -75.24 -21.88 3.79
CA LYS A 8 -74.58 -22.91 4.63
C LYS A 8 -74.29 -24.21 3.89
N ALA A 9 -75.04 -24.54 2.83
CA ALA A 9 -74.85 -25.77 2.06
C ALA A 9 -73.68 -25.67 1.06
N VAL A 10 -73.42 -24.48 0.49
CA VAL A 10 -72.30 -24.25 -0.44
C VAL A 10 -70.97 -24.14 0.33
N VAL A 11 -70.97 -23.53 1.52
CA VAL A 11 -69.77 -23.43 2.37
C VAL A 11 -69.35 -24.80 2.96
N SER A 12 -70.29 -25.71 3.24
CA SER A 12 -69.95 -27.06 3.70
C SER A 12 -69.58 -28.05 2.59
N LEU A 13 -69.92 -27.79 1.32
CA LEU A 13 -69.59 -28.68 0.20
C LEU A 13 -68.19 -28.40 -0.38
N VAL A 14 -67.69 -27.16 -0.27
CA VAL A 14 -66.34 -26.77 -0.71
C VAL A 14 -65.27 -27.19 0.33
N VAL A 15 -65.61 -27.19 1.62
CA VAL A 15 -64.70 -27.60 2.70
C VAL A 15 -64.45 -29.12 2.73
N LEU A 16 -65.34 -29.94 2.17
CA LEU A 16 -65.18 -31.41 2.16
C LEU A 16 -64.37 -31.95 0.96
N PHE A 17 -64.12 -31.14 -0.08
CA PHE A 17 -63.38 -31.58 -1.27
C PHE A 17 -61.88 -31.21 -1.24
N VAL A 18 -61.46 -30.32 -0.33
CA VAL A 18 -60.07 -29.82 -0.25
C VAL A 18 -59.20 -30.61 0.75
N LEU A 19 -59.81 -31.46 1.60
CA LEU A 19 -59.09 -32.25 2.62
C LEU A 19 -58.50 -33.59 2.13
N LEU A 20 -58.48 -33.86 0.81
CA LEU A 20 -58.08 -35.18 0.27
C LEU A 20 -56.90 -35.16 -0.72
N ILE A 21 -56.19 -34.04 -0.90
CA ILE A 21 -55.01 -33.97 -1.79
C ILE A 21 -53.80 -33.30 -1.07
N ALA A 22 -53.67 -33.51 0.23
CA ALA A 22 -52.49 -33.07 0.99
C ALA A 22 -51.75 -34.29 1.57
N SER A 23 -51.10 -35.07 0.71
CA SER A 23 -50.05 -36.01 1.11
C SER A 23 -49.23 -36.52 -0.09
N ALA A 24 -48.28 -35.72 -0.58
CA ALA A 24 -47.08 -36.24 -1.25
C ALA A 24 -45.96 -35.18 -1.35
N GLN A 25 -44.78 -35.60 -0.86
CA GLN A 25 -43.43 -35.16 -1.21
C GLN A 25 -42.87 -33.88 -0.59
N ALA A 26 -42.17 -34.11 0.53
CA ALA A 26 -40.97 -33.40 0.92
C ALA A 26 -39.74 -33.84 0.08
N MET A 27 -38.70 -33.00 0.16
CA MET A 27 -37.31 -33.15 -0.29
C MET A 27 -36.99 -32.76 -1.74
N ASN A 28 -36.45 -31.54 -1.89
CA ASN A 28 -35.14 -31.40 -2.51
C ASN A 28 -34.39 -30.19 -1.92
N THR A 29 -33.37 -30.49 -1.13
CA THR A 29 -32.34 -29.53 -0.69
C THR A 29 -31.51 -29.11 -1.89
N SER A 30 -31.63 -27.85 -2.32
CA SER A 30 -30.62 -27.24 -3.19
C SER A 30 -29.42 -26.86 -2.32
N ILE A 31 -28.37 -27.67 -2.42
CA ILE A 31 -27.01 -27.28 -2.06
C ILE A 31 -26.69 -26.06 -2.91
N VAL A 32 -26.61 -24.88 -2.30
CA VAL A 32 -25.97 -23.73 -2.91
C VAL A 32 -24.50 -24.11 -3.04
N ASN A 33 -24.09 -24.46 -4.25
CA ASN A 33 -22.69 -24.42 -4.62
C ASN A 33 -22.23 -22.98 -4.33
N LYS A 34 -21.49 -22.79 -3.23
CA LYS A 34 -20.41 -21.80 -3.22
C LYS A 34 -19.49 -22.22 -4.36
N THR A 35 -19.77 -21.75 -5.56
CA THR A 35 -18.80 -21.73 -6.63
C THR A 35 -17.61 -21.00 -6.04
N ASN A 36 -16.54 -21.76 -5.79
CA ASN A 36 -15.19 -21.23 -5.82
C ASN A 36 -15.15 -20.32 -7.04
N LYS A 37 -15.13 -19.01 -6.79
CA LYS A 37 -14.78 -18.00 -7.77
C LYS A 37 -13.42 -18.47 -8.27
N THR A 38 -13.41 -19.15 -9.42
CA THR A 38 -12.20 -19.29 -10.22
C THR A 38 -11.62 -17.89 -10.29
N MET A 39 -10.33 -17.75 -9.96
CA MET A 39 -9.60 -16.49 -10.01
C MET A 39 -9.67 -15.97 -11.46
N GLU A 40 -10.76 -15.26 -11.78
CA GLU A 40 -10.75 -14.25 -12.82
C GLU A 40 -9.63 -13.29 -12.44
N SER A 41 -8.79 -12.92 -13.41
CA SER A 41 -7.74 -11.93 -13.22
C SER A 41 -8.32 -10.74 -12.48
N ARG A 42 -7.86 -10.48 -11.26
CA ARG A 42 -8.44 -9.43 -10.42
C ARG A 42 -8.21 -8.03 -10.98
N GLY A 43 -7.30 -7.89 -11.96
CA GLY A 43 -7.09 -6.63 -12.67
C GLY A 43 -6.80 -5.48 -11.71
N TRP A 44 -7.09 -4.27 -12.16
CA TRP A 44 -6.99 -3.11 -11.29
C TRP A 44 -8.20 -3.01 -10.36
N TYR A 45 -7.93 -2.89 -9.06
CA TYR A 45 -8.85 -2.26 -8.14
C TYR A 45 -8.60 -0.74 -8.15
N TRP A 46 -9.66 0.02 -8.42
CA TRP A 46 -9.69 1.47 -8.27
C TRP A 46 -10.75 1.84 -7.24
N LYS A 47 -10.50 2.90 -6.46
CA LYS A 47 -11.57 3.43 -5.61
C LYS A 47 -12.76 3.89 -6.45
N PRO A 48 -13.99 3.46 -6.11
CA PRO A 48 -15.19 3.91 -6.80
C PRO A 48 -15.34 5.44 -6.82
N SER A 49 -15.93 5.95 -7.89
CA SER A 49 -16.39 7.33 -8.00
C SER A 49 -17.70 7.55 -7.22
N TYR A 50 -17.85 8.72 -6.61
CA TYR A 50 -19.11 9.21 -6.05
C TYR A 50 -19.54 10.49 -6.76
N PRO A 51 -20.72 10.51 -7.42
CA PRO A 51 -21.10 11.53 -8.39
C PRO A 51 -21.01 12.99 -7.95
N ASN A 52 -21.22 13.27 -6.67
CA ASN A 52 -21.39 14.64 -6.18
C ASN A 52 -20.06 15.32 -5.81
N TYR A 53 -19.09 14.54 -5.31
CA TYR A 53 -17.98 15.10 -4.54
C TYR A 53 -16.62 14.42 -4.78
N SER A 54 -16.64 13.22 -5.38
CA SER A 54 -15.45 12.43 -5.76
C SER A 54 -15.71 11.69 -7.10
N PRO A 55 -16.10 12.42 -8.17
CA PRO A 55 -16.71 11.84 -9.37
C PRO A 55 -15.76 10.95 -10.20
N GLN A 56 -14.46 10.96 -9.90
CA GLN A 56 -13.44 10.16 -10.58
C GLN A 56 -12.65 9.25 -9.63
N GLY A 57 -13.17 9.00 -8.42
CA GLY A 57 -12.49 8.21 -7.40
C GLY A 57 -11.80 9.09 -6.37
N LEU A 58 -10.73 8.60 -5.75
CA LEU A 58 -9.96 9.34 -4.73
C LEU A 58 -9.52 10.72 -5.25
N PRO A 59 -9.61 11.80 -4.44
CA PRO A 59 -9.02 13.09 -4.82
C PRO A 59 -7.49 13.03 -4.90
N ASP A 60 -6.91 13.97 -5.62
CA ASP A 60 -5.47 14.14 -5.81
C ASP A 60 -5.03 15.51 -5.27
N PHE A 61 -5.23 15.74 -3.97
CA PHE A 61 -4.79 16.99 -3.34
C PHE A 61 -3.26 17.08 -3.31
N ASP A 62 -2.68 18.17 -3.82
CA ASP A 62 -1.22 18.39 -3.89
C ASP A 62 -0.70 19.16 -2.66
N GLN A 63 0.30 18.61 -1.96
CA GLN A 63 0.95 19.30 -0.84
C GLN A 63 1.70 20.59 -1.25
N LYS A 64 1.98 20.81 -2.54
CA LYS A 64 2.77 21.94 -3.03
C LYS A 64 1.97 23.22 -3.24
N GLN A 65 0.64 23.13 -3.29
CA GLN A 65 -0.25 24.20 -3.76
C GLN A 65 -0.12 25.51 -2.94
N ASP A 66 -0.07 25.39 -1.62
CA ASP A 66 -0.16 26.54 -0.71
C ASP A 66 1.19 26.84 0.00
N ARG A 67 2.30 26.38 -0.61
CA ARG A 67 3.67 26.62 -0.13
C ARG A 67 3.93 26.09 1.29
N TRP A 68 3.25 25.01 1.66
CA TRP A 68 3.37 24.26 2.91
C TRP A 68 4.73 23.57 3.07
N LYS A 69 5.74 24.38 3.36
CA LYS A 69 7.13 23.95 3.49
C LYS A 69 7.60 24.10 4.92
N LYS A 70 8.52 23.25 5.34
CA LYS A 70 9.41 23.52 6.47
C LYS A 70 10.77 24.00 5.95
N ILE A 71 11.52 24.69 6.80
CA ILE A 71 12.92 25.00 6.59
C ILE A 71 13.76 24.18 7.58
N SER A 72 14.67 23.39 7.03
CA SER A 72 15.62 22.54 7.75
C SER A 72 17.03 23.13 7.71
N PRO A 73 17.90 22.77 8.68
CA PRO A 73 19.30 23.15 8.63
C PRO A 73 19.96 22.52 7.40
N GLY A 74 20.83 23.30 6.75
CA GLY A 74 21.63 22.84 5.64
C GLY A 74 22.76 21.88 6.03
N PRO A 75 23.69 21.60 5.10
CA PRO A 75 24.89 20.81 5.35
C PRO A 75 25.72 21.23 6.57
N ASN A 76 25.66 22.48 7.01
CA ASN A 76 26.35 22.95 8.22
C ASN A 76 25.64 22.58 9.54
N GLY A 77 24.41 22.07 9.48
CA GLY A 77 23.58 21.68 10.63
C GLY A 77 22.98 22.85 11.42
N ILE A 78 23.05 24.08 10.90
CA ILE A 78 22.58 25.32 11.51
C ILE A 78 21.40 25.83 10.69
N ILE A 79 20.37 26.33 11.39
CA ILE A 79 19.31 27.10 10.74
C ILE A 79 19.70 28.57 10.75
N ASP A 80 19.84 29.15 9.57
CA ASP A 80 20.13 30.57 9.38
C ASP A 80 18.85 31.42 9.28
N SER A 81 17.71 30.78 8.98
CA SER A 81 16.40 31.41 8.93
C SER A 81 15.87 31.81 10.30
N THR A 82 15.17 32.93 10.36
CA THR A 82 14.41 33.34 11.53
C THR A 82 12.94 33.07 11.32
N VAL A 83 12.33 32.42 12.30
CA VAL A 83 10.88 32.25 12.45
C VAL A 83 10.21 33.62 12.32
N ALA A 84 9.28 33.76 11.38
CA ALA A 84 8.47 34.96 11.22
C ALA A 84 6.99 34.64 11.53
N GLY A 85 6.18 35.67 11.76
CA GLY A 85 4.73 35.53 11.89
C GLY A 85 4.28 34.50 12.93
N ASP A 86 3.56 33.49 12.48
CA ASP A 86 3.00 32.38 13.25
C ASP A 86 3.80 31.07 13.14
N ASP A 87 4.92 31.06 12.41
CA ASP A 87 5.76 29.88 12.22
C ASP A 87 6.21 29.27 13.57
N VAL A 88 6.36 27.94 13.61
CA VAL A 88 6.76 27.21 14.82
C VAL A 88 8.20 26.73 14.70
N PHE A 89 9.01 26.99 15.74
CA PHE A 89 10.37 26.46 15.84
C PHE A 89 10.44 25.19 16.67
N ASN A 90 10.84 24.09 16.05
CA ASN A 90 11.10 22.83 16.73
C ASN A 90 12.57 22.75 17.13
N ILE A 91 12.84 22.95 18.42
CA ILE A 91 14.20 22.92 18.97
C ILE A 91 14.85 21.53 18.90
N ALA A 92 14.06 20.44 18.90
CA ALA A 92 14.59 19.08 18.92
C ALA A 92 15.16 18.66 17.56
N GLU A 93 14.51 19.12 16.50
CA GLU A 93 14.90 18.86 15.11
C GLU A 93 15.68 20.03 14.50
N ASN A 94 15.78 21.14 15.23
CA ASN A 94 16.34 22.39 14.75
C ASN A 94 15.68 22.79 13.41
N CYS A 95 14.34 22.83 13.34
CA CYS A 95 13.57 23.12 12.12
C CYS A 95 12.48 24.19 12.34
N ILE A 96 12.12 24.93 11.28
CA ILE A 96 11.02 25.92 11.28
C ILE A 96 9.89 25.39 10.40
N ALA A 97 8.67 25.40 10.95
CA ALA A 97 7.48 24.87 10.31
C ALA A 97 6.40 25.96 10.16
N PRO A 98 5.46 25.81 9.20
CA PRO A 98 4.32 26.70 9.07
C PRO A 98 3.45 26.73 10.33
N GLY A 99 2.89 27.90 10.61
CA GLY A 99 2.12 28.21 11.80
C GLY A 99 0.65 27.82 11.80
N LEU A 100 -0.15 28.61 12.52
CA LEU A 100 -1.58 28.39 12.72
C LEU A 100 -2.37 28.45 11.41
N ASP A 101 -1.95 29.25 10.43
CA ASP A 101 -2.57 29.36 9.10
C ASP A 101 -1.92 28.44 8.03
N CYS A 102 -0.98 27.59 8.48
CA CYS A 102 -0.20 26.67 7.65
C CYS A 102 0.62 27.31 6.52
N TYR A 103 0.75 28.63 6.48
CA TYR A 103 1.60 29.32 5.52
C TYR A 103 2.98 29.57 6.13
N LEU A 104 4.05 29.10 5.46
CA LEU A 104 5.41 29.43 5.88
C LEU A 104 5.71 30.89 5.50
N ASN A 105 5.91 31.76 6.49
CA ASN A 105 6.26 33.16 6.24
C ASN A 105 7.73 33.50 6.58
N SER A 106 8.52 32.51 7.01
CA SER A 106 9.98 32.52 7.01
C SER A 106 10.55 32.38 5.59
N THR A 107 11.79 32.83 5.40
CA THR A 107 12.53 32.70 4.13
C THR A 107 13.85 31.99 4.37
N ALA A 108 14.09 30.91 3.60
CA ALA A 108 15.36 30.17 3.65
C ALA A 108 16.55 31.11 3.43
N THR A 109 17.57 31.00 4.29
CA THR A 109 18.78 31.82 4.25
C THR A 109 20.01 30.92 4.35
N GLY A 110 21.14 31.33 3.77
CA GLY A 110 22.38 30.56 3.90
C GLY A 110 22.32 29.21 3.17
N ASP A 111 22.54 28.12 3.90
CA ASP A 111 22.49 26.74 3.38
C ASP A 111 21.22 25.96 3.76
N ASP A 112 20.26 26.62 4.40
CA ASP A 112 18.94 26.08 4.74
C ASP A 112 18.25 25.39 3.56
N VAL A 113 17.58 24.27 3.86
CA VAL A 113 16.86 23.45 2.87
C VAL A 113 15.36 23.62 3.06
N GLU A 114 14.65 23.91 1.97
CA GLU A 114 13.18 23.91 1.95
C GLU A 114 12.64 22.51 1.64
N GLU A 115 11.80 21.97 2.52
CA GLU A 115 11.18 20.65 2.37
C GLU A 115 9.65 20.77 2.46
N TRP A 116 8.91 20.03 1.64
CA TRP A 116 7.45 19.96 1.77
C TRP A 116 7.09 19.16 3.03
N ALA A 117 6.18 19.70 3.85
CA ALA A 117 5.94 19.21 5.21
C ALA A 117 4.54 18.61 5.44
N PHE A 118 3.65 18.67 4.45
CA PHE A 118 2.22 18.48 4.63
C PHE A 118 1.63 17.26 3.93
N CYS A 119 2.46 16.39 3.33
CA CYS A 119 2.02 15.13 2.73
C CYS A 119 1.15 14.27 3.67
N GLY A 120 1.42 14.27 4.99
CA GLY A 120 0.62 13.52 5.96
C GLY A 120 -0.84 14.01 6.05
N PRO A 121 -1.07 15.27 6.44
CA PRO A 121 -2.40 15.89 6.45
C PRO A 121 -3.12 15.82 5.11
N VAL A 122 -2.40 16.03 4.00
CA VAL A 122 -2.92 15.91 2.64
C VAL A 122 -3.41 14.49 2.33
N ALA A 123 -2.59 13.48 2.65
CA ALA A 123 -2.96 12.07 2.47
C ALA A 123 -4.24 11.71 3.24
N VAL A 124 -4.37 12.18 4.49
CA VAL A 124 -5.59 11.97 5.29
C VAL A 124 -6.77 12.77 4.74
N ALA A 125 -6.57 14.00 4.27
CA ALA A 125 -7.61 14.80 3.64
C ALA A 125 -8.19 14.08 2.41
N ASN A 126 -7.35 13.48 1.56
CA ASN A 126 -7.79 12.65 0.44
C ASN A 126 -8.68 11.48 0.92
N CYS A 127 -8.29 10.79 1.99
CA CYS A 127 -9.09 9.71 2.57
C CYS A 127 -10.43 10.18 3.12
N PHE A 128 -10.43 11.26 3.90
CA PHE A 128 -11.63 11.80 4.56
C PHE A 128 -12.60 12.35 3.53
N TRP A 129 -12.12 13.06 2.52
CA TRP A 129 -12.94 13.59 1.44
C TRP A 129 -13.67 12.47 0.71
N TRP A 130 -12.94 11.42 0.34
CA TRP A 130 -13.54 10.28 -0.34
C TRP A 130 -14.52 9.50 0.54
N PHE A 131 -14.23 9.31 1.84
CA PHE A 131 -15.16 8.63 2.74
C PHE A 131 -16.40 9.46 3.03
N ASP A 132 -16.26 10.76 3.23
CA ASP A 132 -17.42 11.61 3.46
C ASP A 132 -18.36 11.54 2.24
N SER A 133 -17.80 11.68 1.02
CA SER A 133 -18.52 11.46 -0.24
C SER A 133 -19.20 10.08 -0.37
N LYS A 134 -18.61 9.02 0.18
CA LYS A 134 -19.14 7.64 0.13
C LYS A 134 -20.39 7.49 1.00
N PHE A 135 -20.39 8.10 2.18
CA PHE A 135 -21.42 7.91 3.20
C PHE A 135 -22.44 9.07 3.24
N ALA A 136 -22.15 10.17 2.53
CA ALA A 136 -23.04 11.27 2.21
C ALA A 136 -24.28 10.85 1.39
N ASP A 137 -25.27 11.74 1.26
CA ASP A 137 -26.45 11.51 0.43
C ASP A 137 -26.08 11.54 -1.07
N PRO A 138 -26.11 10.39 -1.79
CA PRO A 138 -25.76 10.37 -3.20
C PRO A 138 -26.80 11.07 -4.10
N ALA A 139 -27.97 11.43 -3.57
CA ALA A 139 -29.00 12.21 -4.26
C ALA A 139 -28.96 13.72 -3.94
N GLY A 140 -28.09 14.13 -3.02
CA GLY A 140 -27.85 15.54 -2.67
C GLY A 140 -27.11 16.30 -3.78
N THR A 141 -26.98 17.60 -3.62
CA THR A 141 -26.16 18.47 -4.47
C THR A 141 -25.33 19.42 -3.61
N PRO A 142 -24.10 19.78 -4.03
CA PRO A 142 -23.25 20.70 -3.27
C PRO A 142 -24.01 21.99 -2.88
N GLY A 143 -24.10 22.26 -1.58
CA GLY A 143 -24.72 23.45 -1.00
C GLY A 143 -26.24 23.37 -0.80
N ASP A 144 -26.86 22.19 -0.89
CA ASP A 144 -28.29 22.01 -0.60
C ASP A 144 -28.64 21.93 0.89
N GLY A 145 -27.62 21.88 1.76
CA GLY A 145 -27.77 21.84 3.21
C GLY A 145 -28.33 20.53 3.74
N GLN A 146 -28.30 19.46 2.94
CA GLN A 146 -28.76 18.12 3.31
C GLN A 146 -27.64 17.09 3.46
N ASP A 147 -26.37 17.50 3.38
CA ASP A 147 -25.25 16.61 3.67
C ASP A 147 -25.19 16.26 5.16
N GLN A 148 -25.34 14.97 5.46
CA GLN A 148 -25.55 14.46 6.83
C GLN A 148 -24.36 13.68 7.39
N PHE A 149 -23.30 13.47 6.60
CA PHE A 149 -22.11 12.80 7.12
C PHE A 149 -21.16 13.83 7.72
N THR A 150 -20.66 13.54 8.93
CA THR A 150 -19.98 14.54 9.77
C THR A 150 -18.47 14.45 9.71
N LEU A 151 -17.90 13.68 8.77
CA LEU A 151 -16.46 13.43 8.73
C LEU A 151 -15.70 14.67 8.28
N ILE A 152 -16.27 15.44 7.37
CA ILE A 152 -15.86 16.78 6.97
C ILE A 152 -16.95 17.78 7.40
N GLN A 153 -16.56 19.04 7.59
CA GLN A 153 -17.48 20.12 7.94
C GLN A 153 -17.35 21.28 6.95
N ASP A 154 -18.40 22.08 6.83
CA ASP A 154 -18.32 23.38 6.17
C ASP A 154 -17.49 24.36 7.01
N TYR A 155 -16.43 24.91 6.42
CA TYR A 155 -15.57 25.92 7.05
C TYR A 155 -16.01 27.36 6.74
N GLY A 156 -17.27 27.54 6.33
CA GLY A 156 -17.87 28.85 6.04
C GLY A 156 -17.95 29.18 4.56
N ALA A 157 -17.76 28.18 3.70
CA ALA A 157 -17.89 28.27 2.25
C ALA A 157 -19.25 27.80 1.72
N GLY A 158 -20.13 27.35 2.60
CA GLY A 158 -21.49 26.90 2.30
C GLY A 158 -21.62 25.38 2.32
N ASP A 159 -20.85 24.69 1.49
CA ASP A 159 -20.84 23.22 1.37
C ASP A 159 -19.54 22.66 1.95
N ASP A 160 -19.59 21.52 2.65
CA ASP A 160 -18.42 20.89 3.26
C ASP A 160 -17.40 20.41 2.22
N HIS A 161 -17.87 19.98 1.04
CA HIS A 161 -17.08 19.62 -0.13
C HIS A 161 -16.82 20.77 -1.11
N ALA A 162 -16.96 22.03 -0.66
CA ALA A 162 -16.50 23.16 -1.44
C ALA A 162 -14.96 23.14 -1.56
N LYS A 163 -14.39 23.27 -2.77
CA LYS A 163 -12.93 23.27 -2.98
C LYS A 163 -12.14 24.26 -2.10
N VAL A 164 -12.78 25.36 -1.71
CA VAL A 164 -12.17 26.39 -0.84
C VAL A 164 -12.01 25.92 0.62
N ASN A 165 -12.65 24.82 1.01
CA ASN A 165 -12.49 24.17 2.30
C ASN A 165 -11.24 23.29 2.37
N VAL A 166 -10.68 22.85 1.23
CA VAL A 166 -9.54 21.92 1.21
C VAL A 166 -8.34 22.45 1.99
N PRO A 167 -7.89 23.72 1.82
CA PRO A 167 -6.81 24.26 2.65
C PRO A 167 -7.14 24.27 4.14
N LEU A 168 -8.38 24.58 4.51
CA LEU A 168 -8.83 24.64 5.92
C LEU A 168 -8.94 23.24 6.54
N LEU A 169 -9.37 22.24 5.78
CA LEU A 169 -9.37 20.84 6.18
C LEU A 169 -7.93 20.36 6.46
N ILE A 170 -7.02 20.62 5.53
CA ILE A 170 -5.61 20.25 5.64
C ILE A 170 -4.95 20.96 6.83
N GLU A 171 -5.25 22.25 7.05
CA GLU A 171 -4.78 23.02 8.21
C GLU A 171 -5.25 22.40 9.54
N ASN A 172 -6.53 22.01 9.64
CA ASN A 172 -7.06 21.35 10.83
C ASN A 172 -6.41 19.99 11.08
N LEU A 173 -6.23 19.20 10.03
CA LEU A 173 -5.54 17.91 10.11
C LEU A 173 -4.07 18.10 10.50
N ALA A 174 -3.37 19.08 9.93
CA ALA A 174 -1.99 19.40 10.27
C ALA A 174 -1.82 19.76 11.74
N ARG A 175 -2.76 20.52 12.32
CA ARG A 175 -2.79 20.78 13.76
C ARG A 175 -3.06 19.53 14.58
N ALA A 176 -4.08 18.75 14.21
CA ALA A 176 -4.43 17.53 14.91
C ALA A 176 -3.26 16.53 14.93
N MET A 177 -2.49 16.47 13.83
CA MET A 177 -1.32 15.63 13.67
C MET A 177 -0.02 16.28 14.16
N ASN A 178 -0.09 17.45 14.78
CA ASN A 178 1.07 18.23 15.28
C ASN A 178 2.13 18.51 14.19
N THR A 179 1.72 18.57 12.93
CA THR A 179 2.58 18.82 11.78
C THR A 179 3.08 20.27 11.78
N THR A 180 2.22 21.22 12.12
CA THR A 180 2.60 22.64 12.30
C THR A 180 3.61 22.81 13.43
N GLY A 181 3.46 22.06 14.54
CA GLY A 181 4.36 22.17 15.68
C GLY A 181 5.73 21.52 15.47
N LYS A 182 5.78 20.45 14.66
CA LYS A 182 6.99 19.65 14.46
C LYS A 182 7.67 19.89 13.12
N GLY A 183 6.98 20.48 12.15
CA GLY A 183 7.43 20.60 10.76
C GLY A 183 7.30 19.32 9.95
N THR A 184 6.74 18.26 10.54
CA THR A 184 6.54 16.98 9.86
C THR A 184 5.45 16.20 10.57
N THR A 185 4.93 15.17 9.91
CA THR A 185 3.94 14.26 10.49
C THR A 185 4.60 12.98 10.94
N TYR A 186 4.46 12.63 12.22
CA TYR A 186 4.83 11.30 12.70
C TYR A 186 3.61 10.38 12.66
N ILE A 187 3.82 9.11 12.32
CA ILE A 187 2.72 8.15 12.15
C ILE A 187 1.84 7.99 13.40
N ASN A 188 2.44 8.08 14.60
CA ASN A 188 1.69 7.98 15.84
C ASN A 188 0.79 9.21 16.04
N ASP A 189 1.28 10.41 15.70
CA ASP A 189 0.47 11.62 15.75
C ASP A 189 -0.65 11.54 14.71
N MET A 190 -0.38 11.00 13.52
CA MET A 190 -1.40 10.74 12.49
C MET A 190 -2.50 9.79 12.98
N GLN A 191 -2.13 8.64 13.56
CA GLN A 191 -3.10 7.68 14.07
C GLN A 191 -3.95 8.27 15.21
N THR A 192 -3.31 8.96 16.16
CA THR A 192 -4.02 9.63 17.25
C THR A 192 -4.94 10.70 16.72
N ALA A 193 -4.48 11.55 15.81
CA ALA A 193 -5.28 12.60 15.20
C ALA A 193 -6.53 12.04 14.50
N ILE A 194 -6.40 10.96 13.71
CA ILE A 194 -7.53 10.32 13.03
C ILE A 194 -8.52 9.75 14.06
N SER A 195 -8.02 9.08 15.10
CA SER A 195 -8.87 8.51 16.16
C SER A 195 -9.63 9.59 16.94
N ASP A 196 -8.95 10.69 17.27
CA ASP A 196 -9.55 11.83 17.95
C ASP A 196 -10.55 12.54 17.03
N TRP A 197 -10.26 12.64 15.74
CA TRP A 197 -11.17 13.19 14.73
C TRP A 197 -12.50 12.42 14.73
N PHE A 198 -12.46 11.09 14.64
CA PHE A 198 -13.67 10.25 14.73
C PHE A 198 -14.43 10.42 16.04
N THR A 199 -13.73 10.67 17.15
CA THR A 199 -14.38 10.98 18.43
C THR A 199 -15.11 12.32 18.37
N THR A 200 -14.49 13.35 17.79
CA THR A 200 -15.09 14.69 17.68
C THR A 200 -16.25 14.75 16.70
N THR A 201 -16.23 13.94 15.64
CA THR A 201 -17.29 13.89 14.63
C THR A 201 -18.38 12.87 14.96
N GLY A 202 -18.23 12.10 16.04
CA GLY A 202 -19.22 11.10 16.47
C GLY A 202 -19.22 9.81 15.63
N LEU A 203 -18.09 9.49 15.00
CA LEU A 203 -17.92 8.39 14.04
C LEU A 203 -17.06 7.23 14.57
N THR A 204 -16.82 7.15 15.88
CA THR A 204 -16.01 6.08 16.51
C THR A 204 -16.55 4.68 16.26
N ASP A 205 -17.86 4.55 16.10
CA ASP A 205 -18.51 3.26 15.83
C ASP A 205 -18.57 2.95 14.32
N LYS A 206 -18.19 3.91 13.47
CA LYS A 206 -18.23 3.82 12.00
C LYS A 206 -16.86 3.55 11.38
N PHE A 207 -15.77 3.97 12.03
CA PHE A 207 -14.42 3.78 11.52
C PHE A 207 -13.44 3.30 12.58
N THR A 208 -12.42 2.61 12.12
CA THR A 208 -11.22 2.25 12.88
C THR A 208 -9.98 2.72 12.14
N VAL A 209 -8.91 3.03 12.87
CA VAL A 209 -7.61 3.35 12.29
C VAL A 209 -6.54 2.46 12.93
N GLN A 210 -5.67 1.87 12.11
CA GLN A 210 -4.53 1.08 12.56
C GLN A 210 -3.30 1.34 11.71
N THR A 211 -2.14 1.37 12.37
CA THR A 211 -0.83 1.49 11.72
C THR A 211 -0.11 0.14 11.64
N TYR A 212 0.58 -0.10 10.54
CA TYR A 212 1.38 -1.31 10.30
C TYR A 212 2.81 -0.93 9.93
N ASP A 213 3.78 -1.60 10.54
CA ASP A 213 5.19 -1.48 10.16
C ASP A 213 5.51 -2.47 9.03
N ARG A 214 6.10 -1.96 7.95
CA ARG A 214 6.60 -2.74 6.81
C ARG A 214 5.63 -3.81 6.30
N PRO A 215 4.38 -3.44 5.96
CA PRO A 215 3.38 -4.40 5.52
C PRO A 215 3.78 -5.06 4.19
N THR A 216 3.33 -6.30 3.96
CA THR A 216 3.51 -6.97 2.66
C THR A 216 2.64 -6.30 1.59
N PHE A 217 3.06 -6.38 0.34
CA PHE A 217 2.26 -5.82 -0.77
C PHE A 217 0.87 -6.48 -0.89
N SER A 218 0.78 -7.79 -0.66
CA SER A 218 -0.50 -8.53 -0.64
C SER A 218 -1.45 -8.07 0.48
N PHE A 219 -0.90 -7.70 1.63
CA PHE A 219 -1.69 -7.13 2.72
C PHE A 219 -2.25 -5.77 2.30
N ILE A 220 -1.43 -4.91 1.70
CA ILE A 220 -1.87 -3.61 1.21
C ILE A 220 -2.97 -3.75 0.17
N GLU A 221 -2.87 -4.66 -0.80
CA GLU A 221 -3.95 -4.93 -1.74
C GLU A 221 -5.24 -5.33 -1.02
N SER A 222 -5.16 -6.29 -0.09
CA SER A 222 -6.34 -6.74 0.66
C SER A 222 -6.99 -5.62 1.48
N GLU A 223 -6.19 -4.70 2.02
CA GLU A 223 -6.69 -3.57 2.78
C GLU A 223 -7.22 -2.45 1.87
N ILE A 224 -6.65 -2.22 0.69
CA ILE A 224 -7.25 -1.31 -0.30
C ILE A 224 -8.61 -1.86 -0.76
N GLU A 225 -8.74 -3.17 -1.01
CA GLU A 225 -10.03 -3.77 -1.38
C GLU A 225 -11.06 -3.72 -0.24
N ARG A 226 -10.61 -3.97 1.01
CA ARG A 226 -11.48 -4.13 2.19
C ARG A 226 -11.83 -2.81 2.87
N SER A 227 -10.81 -2.00 3.16
CA SER A 227 -10.94 -0.73 3.88
C SER A 227 -11.16 0.45 2.92
N GLN A 228 -10.66 0.35 1.69
CA GLN A 228 -10.68 1.40 0.68
C GLN A 228 -9.88 2.66 1.03
N ASN A 229 -9.25 2.75 2.21
CA ASN A 229 -8.37 3.86 2.57
C ASN A 229 -7.11 3.35 3.26
N VAL A 230 -6.03 3.37 2.48
CA VAL A 230 -4.68 3.02 2.90
C VAL A 230 -3.76 4.18 2.56
N ILE A 231 -3.07 4.70 3.56
CA ILE A 231 -2.01 5.70 3.45
C ILE A 231 -0.68 4.99 3.67
N LEU A 232 0.32 5.24 2.84
CA LEU A 232 1.66 4.68 2.99
C LEU A 232 2.64 5.77 3.39
N LEU A 233 3.55 5.44 4.30
CA LEU A 233 4.79 6.20 4.49
C LEU A 233 5.86 5.58 3.59
N LEU A 234 6.22 6.32 2.54
CA LEU A 234 7.36 6.01 1.69
C LEU A 234 8.64 6.52 2.34
N GLY A 235 9.73 5.76 2.22
CA GLY A 235 11.08 6.18 2.59
C GLY A 235 12.00 6.09 1.39
N SER A 236 12.69 7.19 1.07
CA SER A 236 13.65 7.23 -0.02
C SER A 236 15.08 7.13 0.51
N TYR A 237 15.87 6.27 -0.11
CA TYR A 237 17.18 5.84 0.37
C TYR A 237 18.27 5.99 -0.70
N ASP A 238 19.44 6.43 -0.26
CA ASP A 238 20.67 6.36 -1.04
C ASP A 238 21.52 5.17 -0.59
N TYR A 239 22.20 4.57 -1.55
CA TYR A 239 23.20 3.56 -1.28
C TYR A 239 24.59 4.19 -1.26
N ILE A 240 25.14 4.32 -0.06
CA ILE A 240 26.41 4.98 0.18
C ILE A 240 27.52 3.94 0.19
N ILE A 241 28.54 4.18 -0.63
CA ILE A 241 29.74 3.37 -0.74
C ILE A 241 30.92 4.24 -0.31
N GLY A 242 31.59 3.86 0.78
CA GLY A 242 32.83 4.53 1.20
C GLY A 242 33.95 4.37 0.15
N PRO A 243 35.07 5.09 0.28
CA PRO A 243 36.26 4.76 -0.49
C PRO A 243 36.78 3.35 -0.15
N LEU A 244 37.36 2.66 -1.14
CA LEU A 244 38.16 1.46 -0.90
C LEU A 244 39.44 1.85 -0.14
N MET A 245 39.66 1.15 0.98
CA MET A 245 40.85 1.24 1.80
C MET A 245 41.65 -0.03 1.64
N ILE A 246 42.97 0.11 1.51
CA ILE A 246 43.89 -1.03 1.53
C ILE A 246 43.97 -1.54 2.98
N ASP A 247 43.54 -2.78 3.21
CA ASP A 247 43.74 -3.51 4.47
C ASP A 247 45.17 -4.04 4.55
N GLN A 248 45.61 -4.70 3.48
CA GLN A 248 46.93 -5.31 3.40
C GLN A 248 47.51 -5.14 2.01
N SER A 249 48.82 -5.10 1.93
CA SER A 249 49.50 -4.95 0.66
C SER A 249 50.85 -5.64 0.65
N GLN A 250 51.13 -6.31 -0.44
CA GLN A 250 52.43 -6.87 -0.75
C GLN A 250 52.99 -6.16 -1.98
N ILE A 251 53.84 -5.16 -1.76
CA ILE A 251 54.31 -4.24 -2.81
C ILE A 251 55.80 -3.85 -2.58
N LEU A 252 56.78 -4.58 -3.15
CA LEU A 252 58.16 -4.21 -3.59
C LEU A 252 59.35 -5.08 -3.07
N GLY A 253 60.44 -5.28 -3.87
CA GLY A 253 60.90 -4.41 -4.97
C GLY A 253 62.00 -4.80 -6.01
N SER A 254 61.87 -4.14 -7.18
CA SER A 254 62.83 -3.78 -8.28
C SER A 254 63.39 -4.83 -9.29
N ILE A 255 62.80 -4.75 -10.51
CA ILE A 255 63.28 -4.82 -11.93
C ILE A 255 64.43 -5.69 -12.47
N ALA A 256 65.06 -6.63 -11.76
CA ALA A 256 66.19 -7.37 -12.36
C ALA A 256 66.01 -8.87 -12.66
N GLU A 257 64.90 -9.53 -12.31
CA GLU A 257 64.86 -11.01 -12.38
C GLU A 257 63.67 -11.58 -13.16
N LEU A 258 64.01 -12.60 -13.96
CA LEU A 258 63.28 -13.15 -15.09
C LEU A 258 62.33 -14.29 -14.69
N CYS A 259 61.17 -14.30 -15.38
CA CYS A 259 60.38 -15.44 -15.90
C CYS A 259 60.34 -16.79 -15.16
N LYS A 260 59.13 -17.37 -15.04
CA LYS A 260 58.56 -18.36 -16.01
C LYS A 260 57.16 -18.82 -15.61
N ILE A 261 56.41 -19.19 -16.66
CA ILE A 261 55.09 -19.84 -16.64
C ILE A 261 55.13 -21.10 -15.79
N ALA A 262 54.20 -21.22 -14.85
CA ALA A 262 53.94 -22.46 -14.14
C ALA A 262 52.43 -22.64 -13.95
N THR A 263 51.91 -23.79 -14.38
CA THR A 263 50.52 -24.21 -14.18
C THR A 263 50.40 -24.85 -12.80
N TRP A 264 50.12 -24.07 -11.75
CA TRP A 264 49.88 -24.61 -10.41
C TRP A 264 48.72 -23.91 -9.72
N THR A 265 47.85 -24.74 -9.15
CA THR A 265 46.73 -24.39 -8.27
C THR A 265 47.24 -24.24 -6.85
N ASP A 266 47.80 -23.07 -6.54
CA ASP A 266 48.36 -22.77 -5.22
C ASP A 266 47.66 -21.55 -4.63
N TYR A 267 47.59 -21.50 -3.29
CA TYR A 267 46.86 -20.47 -2.54
C TYR A 267 47.83 -19.47 -1.92
N GLN A 268 47.41 -18.21 -1.88
CA GLN A 268 48.00 -17.14 -1.10
C GLN A 268 47.28 -16.99 0.23
N GLU A 269 48.01 -17.09 1.33
CA GLU A 269 47.51 -16.77 2.66
C GLU A 269 47.32 -15.26 2.81
N PHE A 270 46.53 -14.80 3.79
CA PHE A 270 46.53 -13.42 4.27
C PHE A 270 45.88 -13.34 5.66
N VAL A 271 46.22 -12.32 6.46
CA VAL A 271 45.72 -12.14 7.82
C VAL A 271 45.05 -10.75 7.97
N PRO A 272 43.72 -10.64 7.72
CA PRO A 272 42.98 -9.38 7.77
C PRO A 272 43.14 -8.62 9.07
N THR A 273 43.20 -7.29 8.97
CA THR A 273 42.97 -6.39 10.11
C THR A 273 41.53 -5.85 10.09
N ALA A 274 40.92 -5.78 8.90
CA ALA A 274 39.52 -5.47 8.69
C ALA A 274 38.59 -6.66 8.97
N THR A 275 37.32 -6.38 9.25
CA THR A 275 36.26 -7.39 9.45
C THR A 275 35.58 -7.82 8.14
N ARG A 276 36.06 -7.31 7.00
CA ARG A 276 35.48 -7.54 5.68
C ARG A 276 36.56 -7.44 4.61
N LEU A 277 36.37 -8.18 3.52
CA LEU A 277 37.11 -8.07 2.27
C LEU A 277 36.14 -7.76 1.13
N ASP A 278 36.30 -6.61 0.50
CA ASP A 278 35.44 -6.16 -0.61
C ASP A 278 36.14 -6.29 -1.96
N ALA A 279 37.47 -6.21 -2.01
CA ALA A 279 38.22 -6.45 -3.24
C ALA A 279 39.59 -7.06 -2.99
N ILE A 280 40.09 -7.81 -3.98
CA ILE A 280 41.51 -8.18 -4.08
C ILE A 280 42.06 -7.55 -5.35
N GLN A 281 43.15 -6.79 -5.22
CA GLN A 281 43.96 -6.38 -6.37
C GLN A 281 45.10 -7.35 -6.56
N ILE A 282 45.33 -7.79 -7.80
CA ILE A 282 46.52 -8.55 -8.19
C ILE A 282 47.17 -7.91 -9.40
N ARG A 283 48.49 -8.03 -9.53
CA ARG A 283 49.23 -7.45 -10.65
C ARG A 283 49.40 -8.46 -11.78
N LEU A 284 48.81 -8.18 -12.94
CA LEU A 284 48.75 -9.06 -14.11
C LEU A 284 49.48 -8.48 -15.32
N THR A 285 50.05 -9.36 -16.13
CA THR A 285 50.46 -9.04 -17.50
C THR A 285 49.82 -10.02 -18.48
N MET A 286 49.47 -9.55 -19.67
CA MET A 286 48.89 -10.38 -20.71
C MET A 286 49.99 -11.11 -21.49
N VAL A 287 49.81 -12.41 -21.74
CA VAL A 287 50.72 -13.25 -22.55
C VAL A 287 50.00 -13.99 -23.68
N GLY A 288 48.66 -14.00 -23.67
CA GLY A 288 47.80 -14.58 -24.70
C GLY A 288 46.56 -13.73 -24.98
N THR A 289 45.47 -14.35 -25.44
CA THR A 289 44.18 -13.67 -25.64
C THR A 289 43.45 -13.48 -24.31
N PRO A 290 42.74 -12.36 -24.10
CA PRO A 290 42.00 -12.14 -22.85
C PRO A 290 41.00 -13.26 -22.53
N CYS A 291 41.07 -13.79 -21.31
CA CYS A 291 40.13 -14.78 -20.78
C CYS A 291 39.57 -14.34 -19.43
N ASN A 292 38.59 -15.07 -18.87
CA ASN A 292 38.15 -14.79 -17.51
C ASN A 292 39.18 -15.33 -16.52
N VAL A 293 39.48 -14.49 -15.53
CA VAL A 293 40.27 -14.77 -14.34
C VAL A 293 39.28 -14.85 -13.17
N GLN A 294 39.40 -15.92 -12.39
CA GLN A 294 38.60 -16.20 -11.21
C GLN A 294 39.49 -16.11 -9.97
N ILE A 295 39.04 -15.39 -8.94
CA ILE A 295 39.62 -15.42 -7.60
C ILE A 295 38.66 -16.16 -6.69
N ASN A 296 39.17 -17.12 -5.92
CA ASN A 296 38.44 -17.79 -4.85
C ASN A 296 39.09 -17.50 -3.52
N VAL A 297 38.30 -17.26 -2.47
CA VAL A 297 38.76 -17.00 -1.11
C VAL A 297 38.28 -18.11 -0.18
N TYR A 298 39.08 -18.51 0.80
CA TYR A 298 38.84 -19.64 1.69
C TYR A 298 39.20 -19.29 3.14
N ASN A 299 38.51 -19.91 4.09
CA ASN A 299 38.81 -19.85 5.54
C ASN A 299 39.61 -21.08 6.04
N ALA A 300 39.94 -22.02 5.16
CA ALA A 300 40.74 -23.19 5.44
C ALA A 300 41.46 -23.64 4.15
N PRO A 301 42.63 -24.31 4.24
CA PRO A 301 43.31 -24.83 3.07
C PRO A 301 42.43 -25.78 2.24
N SER A 302 42.61 -25.76 0.92
CA SER A 302 41.93 -26.66 -0.01
C SER A 302 42.28 -28.15 0.26
N PRO A 303 41.33 -29.09 0.08
CA PRO A 303 39.99 -28.90 -0.51
C PRO A 303 38.95 -28.42 0.51
N SER A 304 38.51 -27.17 0.37
CA SER A 304 37.41 -26.54 1.10
C SER A 304 36.57 -25.72 0.10
N PRO A 305 35.25 -25.60 0.27
CA PRO A 305 34.46 -24.70 -0.56
C PRO A 305 34.92 -23.24 -0.37
N PRO A 306 35.00 -22.42 -1.42
CA PRO A 306 35.33 -21.01 -1.26
C PRO A 306 34.23 -20.29 -0.50
N ILE A 307 34.64 -19.38 0.39
CA ILE A 307 33.75 -18.48 1.13
C ILE A 307 33.38 -17.23 0.31
N GLY A 308 34.08 -17.00 -0.80
CA GLY A 308 33.71 -16.02 -1.81
C GLY A 308 34.49 -16.23 -3.10
N THR A 309 33.86 -15.92 -4.22
CA THR A 309 34.43 -16.11 -5.56
C THR A 309 34.04 -14.91 -6.43
N ILE A 310 34.97 -14.44 -7.25
CA ILE A 310 34.74 -13.41 -8.25
C ILE A 310 35.39 -13.82 -9.57
N ILE A 311 34.69 -13.58 -10.68
CA ILE A 311 35.17 -13.89 -12.03
C ILE A 311 35.03 -12.63 -12.87
N MET A 312 36.10 -12.23 -13.55
CA MET A 312 36.06 -11.13 -14.52
C MET A 312 37.01 -11.37 -15.69
N ASN A 313 36.79 -10.71 -16.82
CA ASN A 313 37.75 -10.65 -17.91
C ASN A 313 38.50 -9.31 -17.85
N PRO A 314 39.80 -9.28 -17.51
CA PRO A 314 40.57 -8.03 -17.47
C PRO A 314 40.71 -7.33 -18.83
N GLY A 315 40.44 -8.03 -19.94
CA GLY A 315 40.69 -7.50 -21.28
C GLY A 315 42.18 -7.43 -21.63
N ALA A 316 42.51 -6.66 -22.66
CA ALA A 316 43.88 -6.52 -23.11
C ALA A 316 44.71 -5.64 -22.17
N LEU A 317 45.88 -6.11 -21.73
CA LEU A 317 46.79 -5.36 -20.86
C LEU A 317 48.07 -4.98 -21.61
N GLY A 318 48.45 -3.69 -21.55
CA GLY A 318 49.65 -3.15 -22.20
C GLY A 318 50.97 -3.43 -21.46
N GLY A 319 50.90 -4.10 -20.30
CA GLY A 319 52.02 -4.44 -19.43
C GLY A 319 51.56 -4.81 -18.01
N PRO A 320 52.48 -4.98 -17.05
CA PRO A 320 52.17 -5.29 -15.66
C PRO A 320 51.24 -4.25 -15.01
N THR A 321 49.98 -4.61 -14.84
CA THR A 321 48.86 -3.73 -14.47
C THR A 321 48.20 -4.26 -13.20
N TRP A 322 47.88 -3.38 -12.25
CA TRP A 322 47.03 -3.74 -11.11
C TRP A 322 45.59 -3.94 -11.60
N VAL A 323 45.04 -5.12 -11.35
CA VAL A 323 43.67 -5.47 -11.71
C VAL A 323 42.90 -5.73 -10.43
N GLU A 324 41.79 -5.00 -10.26
CA GLU A 324 40.93 -5.03 -9.07
C GLU A 324 39.76 -5.98 -9.29
N PHE A 325 39.57 -6.90 -8.35
CA PHE A 325 38.49 -7.89 -8.36
C PHE A 325 37.57 -7.61 -7.16
N ILE A 326 36.43 -6.96 -7.42
CA ILE A 326 35.45 -6.57 -6.40
C ILE A 326 34.45 -7.72 -6.15
N PHE A 327 34.30 -8.13 -4.91
CA PHE A 327 33.30 -9.11 -4.46
C PHE A 327 31.93 -8.43 -4.30
N PRO A 328 30.87 -8.87 -5.01
CA PRO A 328 29.57 -8.17 -5.01
C PRO A 328 28.90 -8.01 -3.64
N THR A 329 29.12 -8.94 -2.70
CA THR A 329 28.49 -8.94 -1.37
C THR A 329 29.47 -8.67 -0.22
N GLY A 330 30.75 -8.46 -0.52
CA GLY A 330 31.82 -8.49 0.47
C GLY A 330 31.95 -9.85 1.18
N ILE A 331 33.13 -10.18 1.69
CA ILE A 331 33.37 -11.42 2.43
C ILE A 331 33.58 -11.05 3.90
N PRO A 332 32.74 -11.53 4.84
CA PRO A 332 32.97 -11.33 6.27
C PRO A 332 34.25 -12.02 6.72
N LEU A 333 35.12 -11.28 7.41
CA LEU A 333 36.40 -11.76 7.93
C LEU A 333 36.51 -11.55 9.44
N THR A 334 37.32 -12.37 10.09
CA THR A 334 37.70 -12.20 11.49
C THR A 334 39.12 -11.65 11.55
N PRO A 335 39.32 -10.40 12.06
CA PRO A 335 40.65 -9.83 12.19
C PRO A 335 41.64 -10.76 12.92
N GLY A 336 42.85 -10.88 12.40
CA GLY A 336 43.90 -11.76 12.95
C GLY A 336 43.76 -13.25 12.63
N SER A 337 42.68 -13.68 11.95
CA SER A 337 42.54 -15.07 11.49
C SER A 337 43.23 -15.29 10.14
N LEU A 338 43.66 -16.52 9.85
CA LEU A 338 44.32 -16.85 8.59
C LEU A 338 43.30 -17.21 7.51
N TYR A 339 43.37 -16.54 6.36
CA TYR A 339 42.58 -16.80 5.16
C TYR A 339 43.48 -17.12 3.97
N TYR A 340 42.88 -17.63 2.90
CA TYR A 340 43.57 -18.06 1.69
C TYR A 340 42.83 -17.55 0.46
N PHE A 341 43.52 -17.27 -0.64
CA PHE A 341 42.89 -17.12 -1.95
C PHE A 341 43.70 -17.78 -3.06
N ASP A 342 43.03 -18.32 -4.07
CA ASP A 342 43.67 -18.76 -5.32
C ASP A 342 43.23 -17.89 -6.49
N VAL A 343 43.98 -18.02 -7.59
CA VAL A 343 43.60 -17.42 -8.85
C VAL A 343 43.62 -18.46 -9.96
N VAL A 344 42.50 -18.59 -10.66
CA VAL A 344 42.26 -19.60 -11.69
C VAL A 344 41.93 -18.92 -13.02
N GLN A 345 42.49 -19.42 -14.11
CA GLN A 345 42.08 -19.04 -15.47
C GLN A 345 41.03 -20.04 -15.96
N THR A 346 39.89 -19.52 -16.44
CA THR A 346 38.72 -20.33 -16.82
C THR A 346 38.87 -21.11 -18.14
N LEU A 347 39.90 -20.81 -18.94
CA LEU A 347 40.22 -21.49 -20.20
C LEU A 347 41.56 -22.21 -20.09
N SER A 348 41.70 -23.33 -20.80
CA SER A 348 42.99 -24.01 -20.91
C SER A 348 44.00 -23.15 -21.68
N GLY A 349 45.25 -23.14 -21.20
CA GLY A 349 46.33 -22.28 -21.73
C GLY A 349 46.65 -21.10 -20.80
N ASN A 350 47.86 -20.56 -20.95
CA ASN A 350 48.31 -19.42 -20.14
C ASN A 350 47.97 -18.12 -20.87
N HIS A 351 46.95 -17.40 -20.40
CA HIS A 351 46.45 -16.16 -21.03
C HIS A 351 46.98 -14.90 -20.33
N TYR A 352 47.09 -14.96 -19.01
CA TYR A 352 47.77 -13.97 -18.19
C TYR A 352 48.93 -14.60 -17.42
N SER A 353 49.92 -13.79 -17.07
CA SER A 353 50.99 -14.12 -16.13
C SER A 353 50.92 -13.20 -14.91
N TRP A 354 51.21 -13.75 -13.74
CA TRP A 354 51.25 -13.03 -12.47
C TRP A 354 52.57 -12.27 -12.36
N TYR A 355 52.54 -11.07 -11.77
CA TYR A 355 53.75 -10.35 -11.42
C TYR A 355 54.19 -10.77 -10.00
N TYR A 356 55.46 -11.17 -9.87
CA TYR A 356 56.05 -11.69 -8.63
C TYR A 356 56.90 -10.64 -7.92
N ASP A 357 57.20 -10.91 -6.66
CA ASP A 357 58.20 -10.17 -5.89
C ASP A 357 59.31 -11.12 -5.41
N VAL A 358 60.53 -10.62 -5.26
CA VAL A 358 61.69 -11.38 -4.75
C VAL A 358 62.36 -10.58 -3.63
N GLY A 359 62.24 -11.08 -2.39
CA GLY A 359 62.80 -10.48 -1.17
C GLY A 359 61.78 -10.40 -0.03
N ASN A 360 62.12 -10.94 1.15
CA ASN A 360 61.27 -10.93 2.36
C ASN A 360 61.88 -10.04 3.45
N PRO A 361 61.13 -9.08 4.01
CA PRO A 361 61.25 -8.80 5.45
C PRO A 361 59.91 -8.28 6.04
N TYR A 362 58.96 -9.18 6.25
CA TYR A 362 57.63 -8.89 6.79
C TYR A 362 57.64 -8.09 8.15
N PRO A 363 57.02 -6.89 8.35
CA PRO A 363 55.56 -6.54 8.51
C PRO A 363 55.14 -5.24 7.73
N PRO A 364 53.86 -4.76 7.71
CA PRO A 364 52.63 -5.30 8.29
C PRO A 364 51.45 -5.47 7.28
N GLY A 365 50.76 -6.61 7.36
CA GLY A 365 49.55 -6.93 6.58
C GLY A 365 49.80 -7.95 5.48
N GLN A 366 50.00 -9.22 5.83
CA GLN A 366 50.76 -10.13 4.97
C GLN A 366 50.07 -11.42 4.58
N GLY A 367 50.37 -11.80 3.33
CA GLY A 367 50.13 -13.09 2.74
C GLY A 367 51.37 -13.91 2.45
N TRP A 368 51.14 -15.20 2.19
CA TRP A 368 52.17 -16.22 2.00
C TRP A 368 51.67 -17.41 1.16
N MET A 369 52.45 -17.86 0.19
CA MET A 369 52.22 -19.11 -0.55
C MET A 369 52.67 -20.35 0.24
N ARG A 370 51.73 -21.23 0.64
CA ARG A 370 52.01 -22.44 1.43
C ARG A 370 52.59 -23.58 0.59
N GLY A 371 53.76 -24.10 0.98
CA GLY A 371 54.25 -25.41 0.53
C GLY A 371 55.03 -25.45 -0.79
N VAL A 372 55.40 -24.31 -1.36
CA VAL A 372 56.22 -24.28 -2.58
C VAL A 372 57.71 -24.47 -2.21
N PRO A 373 58.42 -25.39 -2.87
CA PRO A 373 59.88 -25.42 -2.80
C PRO A 373 60.42 -24.05 -3.20
N SER A 374 61.51 -23.62 -2.58
CA SER A 374 62.24 -22.47 -3.09
C SER A 374 62.42 -22.58 -4.61
N ASP A 375 62.40 -21.44 -5.31
CA ASP A 375 62.80 -21.41 -6.71
C ASP A 375 64.20 -22.06 -6.91
N PRO A 376 64.67 -22.26 -8.16
CA PRO A 376 66.01 -22.81 -8.40
C PRO A 376 67.16 -22.05 -7.71
N TYR A 377 66.90 -20.89 -7.12
CA TYR A 377 67.84 -20.00 -6.45
C TYR A 377 67.63 -19.90 -4.92
N GLY A 378 66.62 -20.56 -4.33
CA GLY A 378 66.41 -20.57 -2.88
C GLY A 378 65.34 -19.61 -2.35
N TYR A 379 64.59 -18.92 -3.20
CA TYR A 379 63.62 -17.90 -2.76
C TYR A 379 62.19 -18.44 -2.61
N PRO A 380 61.46 -18.04 -1.54
CA PRO A 380 60.03 -18.33 -1.41
C PRO A 380 59.24 -17.56 -2.50
N PHE A 381 58.32 -18.25 -3.17
CA PHE A 381 57.49 -17.65 -4.22
C PHE A 381 56.31 -16.86 -3.63
N ASP A 382 56.04 -15.66 -4.17
CA ASP A 382 54.88 -14.87 -3.78
C ASP A 382 54.35 -13.98 -4.92
N TRP A 383 53.04 -13.70 -4.91
CA TRP A 383 52.35 -12.85 -5.90
C TRP A 383 52.13 -11.46 -5.31
N THR A 384 52.26 -10.43 -6.14
CA THR A 384 51.93 -9.07 -5.71
C THR A 384 50.41 -8.89 -5.61
N PHE A 385 49.89 -8.68 -4.40
CA PHE A 385 48.46 -8.46 -4.16
C PHE A 385 48.17 -7.36 -3.12
N LYS A 386 46.91 -6.91 -3.08
CA LYS A 386 46.34 -6.11 -2.00
C LYS A 386 44.95 -6.63 -1.64
N THR A 387 44.61 -6.61 -0.37
CA THR A 387 43.22 -6.76 0.09
C THR A 387 42.66 -5.38 0.39
N GLU A 388 41.41 -5.15 -0.01
CA GLU A 388 40.74 -3.87 0.16
C GLU A 388 39.33 -4.07 0.73
N TYR A 389 38.87 -3.05 1.44
CA TYR A 389 37.53 -2.99 2.04
C TYR A 389 37.00 -1.56 1.96
N TYR A 390 35.70 -1.39 1.86
CA TYR A 390 35.06 -0.08 1.90
C TYR A 390 35.03 0.46 3.33
N ASN A 391 35.35 1.75 3.51
CA ASN A 391 35.25 2.42 4.81
C ASN A 391 34.54 3.80 4.71
N PRO A 392 33.33 3.96 5.27
CA PRO A 392 32.54 2.92 5.93
C PRO A 392 32.12 1.81 4.95
N PRO A 393 31.81 0.59 5.44
CA PRO A 393 31.24 -0.46 4.60
C PRO A 393 29.97 0.03 3.91
N PRO A 394 29.60 -0.49 2.72
CA PRO A 394 28.45 0.02 1.99
C PRO A 394 27.17 -0.12 2.82
N TYR A 395 26.37 0.93 2.86
CA TYR A 395 25.15 1.01 3.67
C TYR A 395 24.11 1.88 2.98
N SER A 396 22.85 1.64 3.33
CA SER A 396 21.73 2.43 2.87
C SER A 396 21.39 3.51 3.89
N GLU A 397 21.25 4.75 3.43
CA GLU A 397 20.94 5.91 4.26
C GLU A 397 19.59 6.47 3.84
N LYS A 398 18.67 6.62 4.81
CA LYS A 398 17.38 7.27 4.55
C LYS A 398 17.62 8.76 4.32
N ARG A 399 17.08 9.29 3.22
CA ARG A 399 17.16 10.71 2.86
C ARG A 399 15.89 11.46 3.22
N GLU A 400 14.74 10.90 2.87
CA GLU A 400 13.44 11.54 3.10
C GLU A 400 12.33 10.51 3.32
N GLY A 401 11.16 11.01 3.72
CA GLY A 401 9.93 10.25 3.73
C GLY A 401 8.76 11.07 3.22
N HIS A 402 7.78 10.40 2.62
CA HIS A 402 6.63 11.03 1.97
C HIS A 402 5.38 10.20 2.18
N TYR A 403 4.30 10.82 2.63
CA TYR A 403 3.00 10.16 2.77
C TYR A 403 2.23 10.23 1.46
N VAL A 404 1.65 9.09 1.06
CA VAL A 404 0.79 9.00 -0.13
C VAL A 404 -0.46 8.22 0.21
N THR A 405 -1.57 8.56 -0.43
CA THR A 405 -2.80 7.78 -0.32
C THR A 405 -2.92 6.83 -1.51
N CYS A 406 -3.15 5.55 -1.25
CA CYS A 406 -3.35 4.56 -2.30
C CYS A 406 -4.70 4.81 -2.98
N ALA A 407 -4.67 5.04 -4.29
CA ALA A 407 -5.84 5.25 -5.14
C ALA A 407 -6.32 3.97 -5.84
N GLY A 408 -5.37 3.07 -6.11
CA GLY A 408 -5.62 1.81 -6.79
C GLY A 408 -4.44 0.86 -6.65
N VAL A 409 -4.69 -0.41 -6.94
CA VAL A 409 -3.71 -1.50 -6.81
C VAL A 409 -4.02 -2.60 -7.82
N ASN A 410 -2.96 -3.25 -8.29
CA ASN A 410 -3.04 -4.43 -9.12
C ASN A 410 -1.85 -5.34 -8.79
N SER A 411 -2.04 -6.34 -7.94
CA SER A 411 -0.95 -7.26 -7.60
C SER A 411 -0.55 -8.18 -8.73
N GLU A 412 -1.42 -8.43 -9.71
CA GLU A 412 -1.09 -9.29 -10.87
C GLU A 412 -0.07 -8.62 -11.79
N GLU A 413 -0.16 -7.30 -11.93
CA GLU A 413 0.78 -6.49 -12.69
C GLU A 413 1.93 -5.93 -11.83
N PHE A 414 1.90 -6.16 -10.51
CA PHE A 414 2.79 -5.50 -9.54
C PHE A 414 2.77 -3.99 -9.69
N LYS A 415 1.57 -3.39 -9.59
CA LYS A 415 1.39 -1.95 -9.70
C LYS A 415 0.54 -1.37 -8.58
N ILE A 416 0.81 -0.12 -8.27
CA ILE A 416 0.06 0.66 -7.30
C ILE A 416 -0.08 2.09 -7.81
N ALA A 417 -1.20 2.74 -7.48
CA ALA A 417 -1.47 4.10 -7.87
C ALA A 417 -1.59 4.99 -6.63
N PHE A 418 -1.01 6.18 -6.69
CA PHE A 418 -0.99 7.13 -5.57
C PHE A 418 -1.65 8.46 -5.91
N SER A 419 -2.19 9.07 -4.88
CA SER A 419 -2.58 10.47 -4.80
C SER A 419 -1.48 11.25 -4.08
N ASP A 420 -1.21 12.48 -4.54
CA ASP A 420 -0.07 13.33 -4.20
C ASP A 420 1.32 12.67 -4.35
N PRO A 421 1.62 12.00 -5.47
CA PRO A 421 2.96 11.47 -5.70
C PRO A 421 3.97 12.61 -5.90
N THR A 422 5.24 12.36 -5.61
CA THR A 422 6.25 13.43 -5.67
C THR A 422 6.44 14.02 -7.07
N LEU A 423 6.36 13.18 -8.12
CA LEU A 423 6.52 13.61 -9.52
C LEU A 423 5.27 14.28 -10.08
N ASP A 424 4.08 13.93 -9.58
CA ASP A 424 2.78 14.48 -9.96
C ASP A 424 2.61 14.67 -11.49
N VAL A 425 2.80 13.59 -12.24
CA VAL A 425 2.91 13.62 -13.71
C VAL A 425 1.53 13.75 -14.36
N ALA A 426 0.52 13.12 -13.78
CA ALA A 426 -0.81 13.07 -14.35
C ALA A 426 -1.64 14.36 -14.13
N ASN A 427 -1.21 15.30 -13.28
CA ASN A 427 -1.90 16.58 -13.04
C ASN A 427 -1.08 17.81 -13.48
N PRO A 428 -1.05 18.16 -14.78
CA PRO A 428 -0.11 19.16 -15.31
C PRO A 428 -0.47 20.64 -15.01
N SER A 429 -1.59 20.92 -14.33
CA SER A 429 -2.07 22.29 -14.04
C SER A 429 -1.86 22.63 -12.57
N PRO A 430 -0.88 23.51 -12.21
CA PRO A 430 -0.54 23.84 -10.82
C PRO A 430 -1.65 24.46 -9.96
N ASN A 431 -2.80 24.79 -10.56
CA ASN A 431 -3.87 25.56 -9.92
C ASN A 431 -5.16 24.75 -9.68
N ASP A 432 -5.22 23.50 -10.13
CA ASP A 432 -6.44 22.66 -10.06
C ASP A 432 -6.33 21.55 -9.00
N HIS A 433 -5.35 21.65 -8.11
CA HIS A 433 -4.93 20.60 -7.16
C HIS A 433 -5.69 20.59 -5.83
N ASN A 434 -6.78 21.35 -5.73
CA ASN A 434 -7.78 21.27 -4.66
C ASN A 434 -9.16 20.90 -5.21
N ASP A 435 -9.23 20.56 -6.49
CA ASP A 435 -10.45 20.18 -7.17
C ASP A 435 -10.54 18.66 -7.24
N ALA A 436 -11.36 18.07 -6.36
CA ALA A 436 -11.62 16.64 -6.33
C ALA A 436 -12.26 16.10 -7.64
N THR A 437 -12.67 16.96 -8.57
CA THR A 437 -13.14 16.56 -9.90
C THR A 437 -12.01 16.38 -10.92
N ASN A 438 -10.82 16.90 -10.63
CA ASN A 438 -9.63 16.78 -11.45
C ASN A 438 -8.68 15.74 -10.85
N VAL A 439 -9.05 14.46 -11.00
CA VAL A 439 -8.31 13.34 -10.42
C VAL A 439 -7.24 12.86 -11.38
N SER A 440 -6.01 12.84 -10.88
CA SER A 440 -4.86 12.24 -11.53
C SER A 440 -4.26 11.24 -10.54
N HIS A 441 -3.81 10.08 -11.01
CA HIS A 441 -3.09 9.16 -10.13
C HIS A 441 -1.89 8.62 -10.89
N ASP A 442 -0.71 8.84 -10.34
CA ASP A 442 0.50 8.25 -10.91
C ASP A 442 0.59 6.79 -10.51
N ILE A 443 0.97 5.97 -11.49
CA ILE A 443 1.07 4.52 -11.35
C ILE A 443 2.54 4.13 -11.29
N TYR A 444 2.89 3.33 -10.28
CA TYR A 444 4.25 2.88 -10.02
C TYR A 444 4.38 1.37 -10.09
N ASN A 445 5.56 0.91 -10.49
CA ASN A 445 5.93 -0.50 -10.50
C ASN A 445 6.41 -0.94 -9.11
N VAL A 446 5.90 -2.07 -8.67
CA VAL A 446 6.21 -2.72 -7.40
C VAL A 446 7.22 -3.83 -7.61
N SER A 447 8.25 -3.84 -6.78
CA SER A 447 9.23 -4.91 -6.70
C SER A 447 9.11 -5.62 -5.34
N VAL A 448 8.97 -6.94 -5.35
CA VAL A 448 8.84 -7.77 -4.13
C VAL A 448 10.21 -8.15 -3.60
N GLY A 449 10.34 -8.18 -2.27
CA GLY A 449 11.58 -8.37 -1.54
C GLY A 449 12.30 -7.05 -1.30
N SER A 450 13.31 -7.08 -0.44
CA SER A 450 14.10 -5.89 -0.16
C SER A 450 15.04 -5.54 -1.32
N PRO A 451 15.20 -4.25 -1.70
CA PRO A 451 16.22 -3.83 -2.66
C PRO A 451 17.66 -4.06 -2.16
N LYS A 452 17.87 -4.08 -0.84
CA LYS A 452 19.19 -4.27 -0.21
C LYS A 452 19.08 -5.00 1.14
N PRO A 453 19.99 -5.92 1.48
CA PRO A 453 19.90 -6.70 2.73
C PRO A 453 19.80 -5.88 4.03
N ASP A 454 20.36 -4.67 4.05
CA ASP A 454 20.34 -3.75 5.19
C ASP A 454 19.07 -2.88 5.27
N ILE A 455 18.27 -2.83 4.20
CA ILE A 455 16.93 -2.24 4.24
C ILE A 455 15.95 -3.37 4.56
N ASN A 456 15.41 -3.40 5.77
CA ASN A 456 14.40 -4.38 6.12
C ASN A 456 13.05 -3.94 5.52
N CYS A 457 12.64 -4.46 4.37
CA CYS A 457 11.30 -4.22 3.81
C CYS A 457 10.88 -5.39 2.91
N GLU A 458 9.57 -5.58 2.76
CA GLU A 458 9.00 -6.70 2.00
C GLU A 458 8.79 -6.37 0.52
N TRP A 459 8.79 -5.09 0.15
CA TRP A 459 8.63 -4.60 -1.21
C TRP A 459 9.02 -3.13 -1.32
N TRP A 460 9.21 -2.66 -2.55
CA TRP A 460 9.66 -1.30 -2.86
C TRP A 460 9.16 -0.84 -4.24
N LEU A 461 9.28 0.46 -4.50
CA LEU A 461 8.84 1.11 -5.74
C LEU A 461 10.07 1.37 -6.61
N SER A 462 10.15 0.69 -7.75
CA SER A 462 11.35 0.70 -8.59
C SER A 462 11.53 1.93 -9.47
N ASP A 463 10.47 2.72 -9.61
CA ASP A 463 10.37 3.85 -10.54
C ASP A 463 9.67 5.07 -9.92
N TYR A 464 9.69 5.19 -8.59
CA TYR A 464 9.03 6.30 -7.88
C TYR A 464 9.74 7.65 -8.07
N GLN A 465 11.00 7.76 -7.65
CA GLN A 465 11.82 8.96 -7.81
C GLN A 465 13.19 8.56 -8.37
N ALA A 466 13.65 9.28 -9.40
CA ALA A 466 14.95 9.01 -10.03
C ALA A 466 16.15 9.56 -9.22
N ASP A 467 15.90 10.47 -8.28
CA ASP A 467 16.94 11.15 -7.50
C ASP A 467 17.53 10.26 -6.39
N PHE A 468 16.84 9.18 -6.03
CA PHE A 468 17.26 8.23 -5.00
C PHE A 468 17.50 6.84 -5.59
N ASN A 469 18.28 6.03 -4.89
CA ASN A 469 18.51 4.66 -5.35
C ASN A 469 17.28 3.76 -5.15
N TYR A 470 16.56 3.91 -4.03
CA TYR A 470 15.42 3.07 -3.69
C TYR A 470 14.34 3.88 -2.96
N THR A 471 13.07 3.64 -3.28
CA THR A 471 11.93 4.09 -2.47
C THR A 471 11.21 2.87 -1.92
N VAL A 472 11.12 2.76 -0.60
CA VAL A 472 10.52 1.61 0.09
C VAL A 472 9.27 2.01 0.85
N VAL A 473 8.41 1.04 1.15
CA VAL A 473 7.26 1.26 2.03
C VAL A 473 7.66 0.93 3.46
N GLU A 474 7.75 1.95 4.29
CA GLU A 474 8.15 1.78 5.68
C GLU A 474 6.97 1.44 6.57
N GLN A 475 5.83 2.10 6.37
CA GLN A 475 4.66 1.94 7.21
C GLN A 475 3.37 2.17 6.41
N ALA A 476 2.26 1.70 6.95
CA ALA A 476 0.93 2.01 6.43
C ALA A 476 -0.01 2.44 7.54
N VAL A 477 -0.95 3.33 7.22
CA VAL A 477 -2.11 3.66 8.03
C VAL A 477 -3.34 3.19 7.27
N VAL A 478 -4.12 2.31 7.89
CA VAL A 478 -5.35 1.78 7.33
C VAL A 478 -6.52 2.39 8.08
N ILE A 479 -7.40 3.07 7.35
CA ILE A 479 -8.65 3.61 7.88
C ILE A 479 -9.77 2.74 7.33
N CYS A 480 -10.44 2.01 8.22
CA CYS A 480 -11.39 0.99 7.84
C CYS A 480 -12.80 1.32 8.35
N PRO A 481 -13.82 1.32 7.48
CA PRO A 481 -15.22 1.31 7.90
C PRO A 481 -15.50 0.08 8.76
N VAL A 482 -16.26 0.26 9.83
CA VAL A 482 -16.82 -0.83 10.62
C VAL A 482 -17.99 -1.40 9.81
N PRO A 483 -18.00 -2.71 9.48
CA PRO A 483 -19.09 -3.31 8.72
C PRO A 483 -20.44 -3.12 9.42
N ASP A 484 -21.47 -2.73 8.66
CA ASP A 484 -22.83 -2.69 9.18
C ASP A 484 -23.34 -4.12 9.40
N THR A 485 -23.79 -4.39 10.63
CA THR A 485 -24.41 -5.67 11.01
C THR A 485 -25.83 -5.51 11.53
N THR A 486 -26.31 -4.26 11.55
CA THR A 486 -27.67 -3.91 11.93
C THR A 486 -28.61 -4.35 10.81
N LYS A 487 -29.77 -4.89 11.16
CA LYS A 487 -30.78 -5.25 10.16
C LYS A 487 -31.68 -4.05 9.89
N PRO A 488 -32.15 -3.86 8.64
CA PRO A 488 -33.10 -2.82 8.33
C PRO A 488 -34.40 -3.01 9.12
N THR A 489 -35.07 -1.90 9.41
CA THR A 489 -36.44 -1.89 9.93
C THR A 489 -37.44 -1.80 8.78
N ILE A 490 -38.52 -2.58 8.84
CA ILE A 490 -39.50 -2.69 7.75
C ILE A 490 -40.92 -2.79 8.31
N GLU A 491 -41.86 -2.08 7.66
CA GLU A 491 -43.28 -2.10 8.00
C GLU A 491 -44.16 -2.01 6.74
N ILE A 492 -45.18 -2.87 6.67
CA ILE A 492 -46.19 -2.83 5.60
C ILE A 492 -47.22 -1.77 5.98
N THR A 493 -47.23 -0.64 5.26
CA THR A 493 -48.17 0.47 5.50
C THR A 493 -49.48 0.30 4.74
N LYS A 494 -49.47 -0.51 3.67
CA LYS A 494 -50.66 -0.93 2.93
C LYS A 494 -50.45 -2.34 2.37
N PRO A 495 -51.44 -3.23 2.44
CA PRO A 495 -52.76 -3.05 3.04
C PRO A 495 -52.75 -3.12 4.58
N ILE A 496 -53.48 -2.21 5.22
CA ILE A 496 -53.88 -2.40 6.64
C ILE A 496 -55.04 -3.41 6.75
N ASN A 497 -55.42 -3.79 7.98
CA ASN A 497 -56.54 -4.69 8.24
C ASN A 497 -57.90 -4.03 7.87
N ALA A 498 -58.28 -4.10 6.59
CA ALA A 498 -59.48 -3.51 6.04
C ALA A 498 -60.02 -4.28 4.84
N LEU A 499 -61.28 -3.98 4.46
CA LEU A 499 -61.82 -4.34 3.16
C LEU A 499 -61.34 -3.33 2.12
N TYR A 500 -60.73 -3.83 1.04
CA TYR A 500 -60.38 -3.06 -0.14
C TYR A 500 -61.22 -3.50 -1.34
N PHE A 501 -61.70 -2.51 -2.10
CA PHE A 501 -62.30 -2.72 -3.42
C PHE A 501 -61.56 -1.88 -4.45
N MET A 502 -60.92 -2.51 -5.43
CA MET A 502 -60.12 -1.85 -6.47
C MET A 502 -59.14 -0.83 -5.90
N ASN A 503 -58.38 -1.23 -4.87
CA ASN A 503 -57.37 -0.44 -4.14
C ASN A 503 -57.92 0.66 -3.20
N ILE A 504 -59.24 0.83 -3.13
CA ILE A 504 -59.90 1.78 -2.23
C ILE A 504 -60.24 1.08 -0.91
N GLU A 505 -59.78 1.62 0.20
CA GLU A 505 -60.18 1.18 1.54
C GLU A 505 -61.66 1.54 1.80
N ILE A 506 -62.46 0.57 2.21
CA ILE A 506 -63.90 0.77 2.45
C ILE A 506 -64.22 0.85 3.95
N PHE A 507 -63.76 -0.13 4.74
CA PHE A 507 -63.85 -0.12 6.21
C PHE A 507 -62.90 -1.14 6.84
N ALA A 508 -62.53 -0.91 8.10
CA ALA A 508 -61.61 -1.77 8.86
C ALA A 508 -62.17 -3.19 9.13
N LEU A 509 -61.29 -4.17 9.11
CA LEU A 509 -61.52 -5.58 9.40
C LEU A 509 -60.47 -6.09 10.40
N LYS A 510 -60.54 -7.38 10.77
CA LYS A 510 -59.50 -8.03 11.59
C LYS A 510 -58.32 -8.57 10.76
N SER A 511 -58.54 -8.75 9.47
CA SER A 511 -57.53 -9.19 8.49
C SER A 511 -57.89 -8.56 7.13
N PRO A 512 -56.92 -8.35 6.23
CA PRO A 512 -57.18 -7.71 4.95
C PRO A 512 -58.05 -8.60 4.05
N LEU A 513 -59.09 -8.01 3.47
CA LEU A 513 -59.92 -8.61 2.42
C LEU A 513 -59.83 -7.73 1.19
N ILE A 514 -59.36 -8.27 0.07
CA ILE A 514 -59.02 -7.51 -1.12
C ILE A 514 -59.88 -8.01 -2.28
N ILE A 515 -60.60 -7.10 -2.94
CA ILE A 515 -61.39 -7.39 -4.13
C ILE A 515 -60.83 -6.55 -5.28
N GLY A 516 -60.21 -7.20 -6.27
CA GLY A 516 -59.50 -6.55 -7.39
C GLY A 516 -58.06 -6.16 -7.04
N LYS A 517 -57.49 -5.19 -7.77
CA LYS A 517 -56.10 -4.75 -7.58
C LYS A 517 -55.87 -4.08 -6.21
N ILE A 518 -54.64 -4.13 -5.72
CA ILE A 518 -54.21 -3.50 -4.46
C ILE A 518 -52.76 -3.01 -4.59
N ASP A 519 -52.46 -1.86 -4.00
CA ASP A 519 -51.09 -1.42 -3.81
C ASP A 519 -50.56 -1.93 -2.45
N VAL A 520 -49.38 -2.52 -2.47
CA VAL A 520 -48.61 -2.92 -1.31
C VAL A 520 -47.54 -1.86 -1.09
N ASN A 521 -47.69 -1.08 -0.03
CA ASN A 521 -46.76 0.02 0.29
C ASN A 521 -45.95 -0.36 1.52
N VAL A 522 -44.66 -0.07 1.49
CA VAL A 522 -43.71 -0.43 2.55
C VAL A 522 -42.89 0.78 2.95
N THR A 523 -42.71 0.95 4.26
CA THR A 523 -41.65 1.81 4.80
C THR A 523 -40.51 0.92 5.25
N ALA A 524 -39.33 1.13 4.69
CA ALA A 524 -38.10 0.47 5.12
C ALA A 524 -37.06 1.55 5.43
N THR A 525 -36.39 1.40 6.57
CA THR A 525 -35.36 2.34 7.04
C THR A 525 -34.21 1.57 7.65
N ASP A 526 -33.00 1.99 7.32
CA ASP A 526 -31.77 1.58 7.98
C ASP A 526 -30.96 2.84 8.24
N ASN A 527 -30.50 3.02 9.48
CA ASN A 527 -29.81 4.25 9.90
C ASN A 527 -28.29 4.18 9.66
N ASP A 528 -27.77 3.01 9.29
CA ASP A 528 -26.35 2.75 9.24
C ASP A 528 -25.81 2.77 7.80
N SER A 529 -26.30 1.88 6.94
CA SER A 529 -25.91 1.79 5.53
C SER A 529 -27.03 2.21 4.56
N GLY A 530 -28.26 2.33 5.07
CA GLY A 530 -29.43 2.65 4.26
C GLY A 530 -29.94 1.45 3.45
N ILE A 531 -31.10 1.61 2.83
CA ILE A 531 -31.75 0.52 2.08
C ILE A 531 -31.17 0.42 0.66
N ASP A 532 -30.79 -0.79 0.26
CA ASP A 532 -30.42 -1.13 -1.12
C ASP A 532 -31.67 -1.40 -1.96
N ARG A 533 -32.54 -2.30 -1.48
CA ARG A 533 -33.78 -2.68 -2.18
C ARG A 533 -34.82 -3.31 -1.27
N VAL A 534 -36.07 -3.31 -1.75
CA VAL A 534 -37.20 -4.04 -1.16
C VAL A 534 -37.76 -5.03 -2.19
N GLU A 535 -37.80 -6.31 -1.82
CA GLU A 535 -38.35 -7.39 -2.63
C GLU A 535 -39.76 -7.76 -2.12
N PHE A 536 -40.71 -7.88 -3.04
CA PHE A 536 -42.12 -8.20 -2.77
C PHE A 536 -42.46 -9.58 -3.28
N TYR A 537 -43.15 -10.38 -2.47
CA TYR A 537 -43.49 -11.77 -2.77
C TYR A 537 -44.96 -12.08 -2.47
N THR A 538 -45.49 -13.09 -3.17
CA THR A 538 -46.73 -13.79 -2.81
C THR A 538 -46.48 -15.28 -2.74
N ASP A 539 -46.76 -15.94 -1.62
CA ASP A 539 -46.53 -17.38 -1.42
C ASP A 539 -45.12 -17.82 -1.92
N GLU A 540 -44.08 -17.10 -1.48
CA GLU A 540 -42.66 -17.29 -1.84
C GLU A 540 -42.28 -17.01 -3.32
N GLN A 541 -43.22 -16.56 -4.16
CA GLN A 541 -42.91 -16.14 -5.54
C GLN A 541 -42.55 -14.65 -5.58
N LEU A 542 -41.36 -14.31 -6.07
CA LEU A 542 -40.93 -12.91 -6.25
C LEU A 542 -41.81 -12.22 -7.29
N LYS A 543 -42.29 -11.02 -6.96
CA LYS A 543 -43.19 -10.20 -7.77
C LYS A 543 -42.56 -8.91 -8.23
N GLU A 544 -41.84 -8.23 -7.35
CA GLU A 544 -41.22 -6.94 -7.64
C GLU A 544 -39.96 -6.74 -6.81
N THR A 545 -39.00 -6.01 -7.37
CA THR A 545 -37.83 -5.50 -6.65
C THR A 545 -37.79 -4.01 -6.83
N ASP A 546 -38.01 -3.27 -5.76
CA ASP A 546 -38.02 -1.81 -5.76
C ASP A 546 -36.75 -1.27 -5.09
N THR A 547 -35.99 -0.48 -5.82
CA THR A 547 -34.70 0.09 -5.38
C THR A 547 -34.81 1.58 -5.05
N THR A 548 -36.01 2.18 -5.07
CA THR A 548 -36.16 3.63 -4.88
C THR A 548 -37.38 3.95 -4.02
N ALA A 549 -37.15 4.55 -2.86
CA ALA A 549 -38.24 5.00 -1.98
C ALA A 549 -39.10 6.08 -2.67
N PRO A 550 -40.43 6.12 -2.42
CA PRO A 550 -41.20 5.25 -1.52
C PRO A 550 -41.46 3.85 -2.13
N TYR A 551 -41.19 2.81 -1.34
CA TYR A 551 -41.23 1.43 -1.82
C TYR A 551 -42.66 0.91 -1.99
N GLY A 552 -42.97 0.35 -3.15
CA GLY A 552 -44.27 -0.24 -3.37
C GLY A 552 -44.42 -1.12 -4.60
N TRP A 553 -45.47 -1.94 -4.56
CA TRP A 553 -45.83 -2.84 -5.64
C TRP A 553 -47.36 -2.89 -5.82
N THR A 554 -47.83 -2.79 -7.07
CA THR A 554 -49.26 -2.98 -7.38
C THR A 554 -49.57 -4.41 -7.76
N TRP A 555 -50.26 -5.13 -6.88
CA TRP A 555 -50.77 -6.47 -7.15
C TRP A 555 -52.05 -6.43 -8.01
N SER A 556 -51.87 -6.55 -9.32
CA SER A 556 -52.96 -6.52 -10.32
C SER A 556 -53.44 -7.90 -10.78
N GLU A 557 -52.71 -8.95 -10.43
CA GLU A 557 -52.99 -10.31 -10.87
C GLU A 557 -54.26 -10.86 -10.22
N ARG A 558 -54.95 -11.75 -10.96
CA ARG A 558 -56.12 -12.43 -10.42
C ARG A 558 -55.68 -13.50 -9.45
N ALA A 559 -56.20 -13.43 -8.23
CA ALA A 559 -55.96 -14.37 -7.16
C ALA A 559 -57.27 -14.70 -6.45
N PHE A 560 -57.39 -15.92 -5.96
CA PHE A 560 -58.54 -16.40 -5.19
C PHE A 560 -58.01 -17.10 -3.94
N PHE A 561 -58.66 -16.85 -2.80
CA PHE A 561 -58.33 -17.39 -1.47
C PHE A 561 -57.22 -16.61 -0.73
N THR A 562 -56.66 -17.24 0.30
CA THR A 562 -55.64 -16.66 1.16
C THR A 562 -54.28 -16.75 0.47
N TYR A 563 -53.53 -15.66 0.56
CA TYR A 563 -52.13 -15.57 0.15
C TYR A 563 -51.35 -14.90 1.27
N THR A 564 -50.07 -15.25 1.39
CA THR A 564 -49.13 -14.54 2.24
C THR A 564 -48.36 -13.53 1.39
N ILE A 565 -48.56 -12.25 1.67
CA ILE A 565 -47.68 -11.19 1.16
C ILE A 565 -46.43 -11.20 2.05
N LYS A 566 -45.25 -11.35 1.44
CA LYS A 566 -43.97 -11.24 2.12
C LYS A 566 -43.17 -10.12 1.50
N VAL A 567 -42.63 -9.25 2.33
CA VAL A 567 -41.76 -8.15 1.89
C VAL A 567 -40.42 -8.29 2.60
N VAL A 568 -39.32 -8.17 1.85
CA VAL A 568 -37.95 -8.31 2.37
C VAL A 568 -37.18 -7.04 2.01
N ALA A 569 -36.68 -6.32 3.00
CA ALA A 569 -35.76 -5.21 2.79
C ALA A 569 -34.33 -5.70 2.97
N TYR A 570 -33.43 -5.27 2.08
CA TYR A 570 -31.99 -5.43 2.19
C TYR A 570 -31.33 -4.07 2.33
N ASP A 571 -30.38 -3.96 3.24
CA ASP A 571 -29.49 -2.79 3.31
C ASP A 571 -28.32 -2.93 2.32
N LYS A 572 -27.45 -1.90 2.25
CA LYS A 572 -26.31 -1.88 1.33
C LYS A 572 -25.17 -2.84 1.70
N GLU A 573 -25.13 -3.33 2.94
CA GLU A 573 -24.14 -4.31 3.41
C GLU A 573 -24.68 -5.76 3.35
N GLY A 574 -25.91 -5.93 2.87
CA GLY A 574 -26.56 -7.22 2.63
C GLY A 574 -27.29 -7.80 3.84
N ASN A 575 -27.46 -7.07 4.95
CA ASN A 575 -28.35 -7.51 6.01
C ASN A 575 -29.81 -7.35 5.57
N SER A 576 -30.67 -8.22 6.08
CA SER A 576 -32.07 -8.29 5.63
C SER A 576 -33.05 -8.46 6.77
N ALA A 577 -34.22 -7.85 6.62
CA ALA A 577 -35.40 -8.06 7.46
C ALA A 577 -36.64 -8.27 6.59
N PHE A 578 -37.64 -8.97 7.12
CA PHE A 578 -38.87 -9.23 6.38
C PHE A 578 -40.12 -9.09 7.24
N LYS A 579 -41.26 -8.86 6.57
CA LYS A 579 -42.61 -8.88 7.14
C LYS A 579 -43.51 -9.74 6.29
N GLU A 580 -44.46 -10.39 6.95
CA GLU A 580 -45.48 -11.21 6.31
C GLU A 580 -46.88 -10.73 6.71
N LEU A 581 -47.81 -10.78 5.77
CA LEU A 581 -49.20 -10.42 5.95
C LEU A 581 -50.09 -11.36 5.16
N ASP A 582 -50.90 -12.14 5.87
CA ASP A 582 -51.92 -12.98 5.25
C ASP A 582 -53.11 -12.13 4.81
N VAL A 583 -53.49 -12.26 3.54
CA VAL A 583 -54.61 -11.54 2.93
C VAL A 583 -55.56 -12.51 2.24
N LEU A 584 -56.86 -12.24 2.33
CA LEU A 584 -57.85 -12.93 1.52
C LEU A 584 -58.11 -12.10 0.26
N LYS A 585 -57.75 -12.61 -0.92
CA LYS A 585 -57.91 -11.90 -2.20
C LYS A 585 -58.92 -12.58 -3.12
N PHE A 586 -59.72 -11.76 -3.80
CA PHE A 586 -60.65 -12.17 -4.85
C PHE A 586 -60.51 -11.26 -6.07
N PHE A 587 -60.35 -11.87 -7.25
CA PHE A 587 -60.29 -11.23 -8.57
C PHE A 587 -59.07 -10.36 -8.85
#